data_AF-A0A956XU37-F1
#
_entry.id   AF-A0A956XU37-F1
#
_cell.length_a   1.000
_cell.length_b   1.000
_cell.length_c   1.000
_cell.angle_alpha   90.00
_cell.angle_beta   90.00
_cell.angle_gamma   90.00
#
_symmetry.space_group_name_H-M   'P 1'
#
loop_
_entity.id
_entity.type
_entity.pdbx_description
1 polymer ?
#
loop_
_entity_poly.entity_id
_entity_poly.type
_entity_poly.pdbx_seq_one_letter_code
_entity_poly.pdbx_strand_id
1 'polypeptide(L)'
;MKRQNNLMRVILHRLPFLLVIVLVGIFAGVSHLSASQGQQVQVEQPAQADELTTMVVGYVGDLELGVSIAENDGEAGLLRFADIFREYGTELRRISLDNPISSDIDLLLMVHPRQPLNVVQSTYIWQHLERGHHLLLAIDPNSLDRVRTFRSRDGLSQLLFNDYGIRIDDTALIYPWVTENSLVDIRDNWGAVQPESLVSHPVMDPLVRYGVPVFTWFTRSLTVESVGVNSEASVLLYTDHAFGETSTNFSETTDVSLNFNIGADAQGRLPVAALATNIETGSRVAVLGDSEMIQNLFGMTQRSATNGEPTYPGNRILAERLAGWLLGLSSDHYLPLPVGFTWLALDGDNEDWANRESVTIVADNEGDVANASDDIIS
;
A
#
# COMPACT_ATOMS: atom_id res chain seq x y z
N MET A 1 -58.17 -24.88 -41.36
CA MET A 1 -57.25 -24.26 -42.35
C MET A 1 -55.86 -24.79 -42.03
N LYS A 2 -55.38 -25.84 -42.72
CA LYS A 2 -54.45 -25.82 -43.89
C LYS A 2 -53.14 -25.08 -43.55
N ARG A 3 -51.92 -25.55 -43.79
CA ARG A 3 -51.25 -26.79 -44.30
C ARG A 3 -49.75 -26.38 -44.18
N GLN A 4 -48.86 -27.16 -43.55
CA GLN A 4 -47.93 -28.12 -44.19
C GLN A 4 -47.09 -27.62 -45.39
N ASN A 5 -45.81 -28.03 -45.37
CA ASN A 5 -44.89 -28.30 -46.52
C ASN A 5 -44.07 -27.10 -47.04
N ASN A 6 -42.78 -27.16 -47.40
CA ASN A 6 -41.88 -28.22 -47.89
C ASN A 6 -40.40 -27.72 -47.74
N LEU A 7 -39.41 -28.52 -47.32
CA LEU A 7 -38.64 -29.57 -48.05
C LEU A 7 -37.39 -29.07 -48.84
N MET A 8 -36.23 -29.64 -48.43
CA MET A 8 -35.16 -30.24 -49.29
C MET A 8 -34.17 -29.30 -50.03
N ARG A 9 -32.85 -29.55 -50.23
CA ARG A 9 -31.92 -30.71 -50.35
C ARG A 9 -30.49 -30.25 -49.93
N VAL A 10 -29.61 -31.01 -49.26
CA VAL A 10 -28.75 -32.17 -49.67
C VAL A 10 -27.74 -31.90 -50.80
N ILE A 11 -26.43 -32.05 -50.51
CA ILE A 11 -25.32 -32.78 -51.21
C ILE A 11 -23.98 -32.25 -50.60
N LEU A 12 -23.20 -32.98 -49.77
CA LEU A 12 -22.27 -34.12 -49.95
C LEU A 12 -20.91 -33.83 -50.63
N HIS A 13 -19.84 -34.42 -50.05
CA HIS A 13 -18.43 -34.66 -50.49
C HIS A 13 -17.36 -33.72 -49.87
N ARG A 14 -16.19 -34.13 -49.34
CA ARG A 14 -15.45 -35.41 -49.18
C ARG A 14 -14.25 -35.21 -48.19
N LEU A 15 -14.11 -36.07 -47.16
CA LEU A 15 -12.95 -36.91 -46.70
C LEU A 15 -11.46 -36.38 -46.69
N PRO A 16 -10.51 -37.03 -45.96
CA PRO A 16 -9.70 -36.44 -44.88
C PRO A 16 -8.17 -36.53 -45.11
N PHE A 17 -7.35 -36.03 -44.17
CA PHE A 17 -5.94 -36.42 -44.06
C PHE A 17 -5.59 -36.87 -42.64
N LEU A 18 -5.06 -38.09 -42.57
CA LEU A 18 -4.53 -38.80 -41.43
C LEU A 18 -3.00 -38.82 -41.61
N LEU A 19 -2.23 -38.42 -40.59
CA LEU A 19 -0.78 -38.62 -40.60
C LEU A 19 -0.37 -39.30 -39.29
N VAL A 20 0.03 -40.56 -39.42
CA VAL A 20 0.70 -41.37 -38.40
C VAL A 20 2.13 -41.57 -38.90
N ILE A 21 3.13 -41.21 -38.09
CA ILE A 21 4.53 -41.57 -38.34
C ILE A 21 5.00 -42.43 -37.17
N VAL A 22 5.37 -43.66 -37.49
CA VAL A 22 6.11 -44.60 -36.63
C VAL A 22 7.54 -44.64 -37.15
N LEU A 23 8.52 -44.53 -36.27
CA LEU A 23 9.90 -44.88 -36.58
C LEU A 23 10.55 -45.55 -35.37
N VAL A 24 10.93 -46.81 -35.56
CA VAL A 24 11.75 -47.64 -34.67
C VAL A 24 13.05 -47.92 -35.40
N GLY A 25 14.19 -47.75 -34.72
CA GLY A 25 15.51 -48.10 -35.22
C GLY A 25 16.56 -48.09 -34.11
N ILE A 26 16.99 -49.30 -33.74
CA ILE A 26 18.01 -49.66 -32.74
C ILE A 26 19.41 -49.28 -33.23
N PHE A 27 20.32 -48.80 -32.37
CA PHE A 27 21.76 -49.09 -32.51
C PHE A 27 22.50 -49.11 -31.16
N ALA A 28 23.47 -50.02 -31.10
CA ALA A 28 24.21 -50.53 -29.97
C ALA A 28 25.23 -49.55 -29.34
N GLY A 29 25.64 -49.89 -28.12
CA GLY A 29 26.57 -49.13 -27.31
C GLY A 29 28.01 -49.09 -27.82
N VAL A 30 28.72 -48.06 -27.33
CA VAL A 30 30.18 -48.04 -27.19
C VAL A 30 30.46 -47.35 -25.85
N SER A 31 31.10 -48.09 -24.94
CA SER A 31 31.72 -47.56 -23.75
C SER A 31 33.08 -46.97 -24.12
N HIS A 32 33.32 -45.69 -23.84
CA HIS A 32 34.67 -45.17 -23.71
C HIS A 32 34.74 -44.16 -22.57
N LEU A 33 35.53 -44.51 -21.54
CA LEU A 33 36.06 -43.59 -20.56
C LEU A 33 36.81 -42.46 -21.26
N SER A 34 36.59 -41.21 -20.82
CA SER A 34 37.60 -40.16 -20.96
C SER A 34 37.42 -39.07 -19.89
N ALA A 35 38.47 -38.98 -19.08
CA ALA A 35 39.00 -37.85 -18.33
C ALA A 35 38.06 -36.77 -17.76
N SER A 36 38.02 -36.73 -16.42
CA SER A 36 37.68 -35.55 -15.63
C SER A 36 38.64 -34.40 -15.97
N GLN A 37 38.13 -33.37 -16.66
CA GLN A 37 38.68 -32.03 -16.54
C GLN A 37 37.85 -31.28 -15.52
N GLY A 38 38.53 -30.79 -14.48
CA GLY A 38 37.94 -30.00 -13.42
C GLY A 38 37.26 -28.77 -13.99
N GLN A 39 35.94 -28.79 -13.95
CA GLN A 39 35.13 -27.59 -14.12
C GLN A 39 35.32 -26.80 -12.82
N GLN A 40 36.21 -25.81 -12.86
CA GLN A 40 36.24 -24.76 -11.85
C GLN A 40 34.84 -24.16 -11.84
N VAL A 41 34.08 -24.47 -10.79
CA VAL A 41 32.93 -23.67 -10.40
C VAL A 41 33.51 -22.28 -10.16
N GLN A 42 33.28 -21.38 -11.11
CA GLN A 42 33.33 -19.96 -10.83
C GLN A 42 32.31 -19.77 -9.71
N VAL A 43 32.82 -19.65 -8.49
CA VAL A 43 32.07 -19.06 -7.39
C VAL A 43 31.77 -17.67 -7.90
N GLU A 44 30.51 -17.43 -8.29
CA GLU A 44 29.98 -16.09 -8.43
C GLU A 44 30.33 -15.36 -7.14
N GLN A 45 31.29 -14.47 -7.26
CA GLN A 45 31.64 -13.50 -6.27
C GLN A 45 30.34 -12.78 -5.92
N PRO A 46 29.91 -12.74 -4.64
CA PRO A 46 28.73 -11.99 -4.29
C PRO A 46 28.93 -10.56 -4.81
N ALA A 47 27.89 -10.06 -5.49
CA ALA A 47 27.83 -8.69 -5.97
C ALA A 47 28.39 -7.78 -4.86
N GLN A 48 29.40 -7.00 -5.24
CA GLN A 48 29.96 -5.96 -4.36
C GLN A 48 28.77 -5.18 -3.80
N ALA A 49 28.76 -4.95 -2.49
CA ALA A 49 27.83 -4.04 -1.84
C ALA A 49 27.69 -2.80 -2.73
N ASP A 50 26.49 -2.62 -3.31
CA ASP A 50 26.18 -1.48 -4.15
C ASP A 50 26.69 -0.25 -3.41
N GLU A 51 27.53 0.55 -4.07
CA GLU A 51 27.71 1.93 -3.66
C GLU A 51 26.31 2.53 -3.73
N LEU A 52 25.62 2.56 -2.58
CA LEU A 52 24.35 3.25 -2.42
C LEU A 52 24.65 4.71 -2.75
N THR A 53 24.53 5.08 -4.01
CA THR A 53 24.36 6.47 -4.41
C THR A 53 23.24 6.98 -3.55
N THR A 54 23.56 7.92 -2.66
CA THR A 54 22.62 8.48 -1.70
C THR A 54 21.41 8.98 -2.48
N MET A 55 20.30 8.24 -2.40
CA MET A 55 19.06 8.63 -3.07
C MET A 55 18.56 9.94 -2.46
N VAL A 56 18.02 10.81 -3.30
CA VAL A 56 17.40 12.06 -2.86
C VAL A 56 15.88 11.91 -2.85
N VAL A 57 15.30 12.11 -1.68
CA VAL A 57 13.86 12.06 -1.44
C VAL A 57 13.33 13.49 -1.44
N GLY A 58 12.59 13.84 -2.48
CA GLY A 58 11.86 15.10 -2.57
C GLY A 58 10.53 14.99 -1.83
N TYR A 59 10.23 15.90 -0.91
CA TYR A 59 8.87 16.04 -0.37
C TYR A 59 8.26 17.35 -0.83
N VAL A 60 7.00 17.30 -1.25
CA VAL A 60 6.28 18.50 -1.69
C VAL A 60 6.04 19.38 -0.47
N GLY A 61 6.45 20.63 -0.55
CA GLY A 61 6.25 21.63 0.50
C GLY A 61 5.46 22.84 0.03
N ASP A 62 4.53 22.62 -0.90
CA ASP A 62 3.69 23.65 -1.49
C ASP A 62 2.51 24.00 -0.55
N LEU A 63 2.51 25.23 -0.05
CA LEU A 63 1.49 25.71 0.87
C LEU A 63 0.11 25.81 0.22
N GLU A 64 0.03 26.03 -1.09
CA GLU A 64 -1.25 26.11 -1.79
C GLU A 64 -1.92 24.75 -1.86
N LEU A 65 -1.14 23.68 -1.95
CA LEU A 65 -1.66 22.31 -1.93
C LEU A 65 -2.06 21.84 -0.53
N GLY A 66 -1.62 22.52 0.53
CA GLY A 66 -1.94 22.17 1.92
C GLY A 66 -1.37 20.82 2.37
N VAL A 67 -0.28 20.37 1.75
CA VAL A 67 0.40 19.09 2.03
C VAL A 67 1.07 19.06 3.40
N SER A 68 1.19 17.85 3.96
CA SER A 68 2.03 17.57 5.12
C SER A 68 3.52 17.69 4.77
N ILE A 69 4.32 18.25 5.68
CA ILE A 69 5.75 18.53 5.43
C ILE A 69 6.67 17.76 6.38
N ALA A 70 7.88 17.43 5.89
CA ALA A 70 8.88 16.60 6.56
C ALA A 70 9.61 17.29 7.73
N GLU A 71 9.55 18.61 7.84
CA GLU A 71 10.16 19.37 8.95
C GLU A 71 9.20 19.59 10.11
N ASN A 72 7.91 19.34 9.93
CA ASN A 72 6.90 19.67 10.93
C ASN A 72 6.77 18.52 11.93
N ASP A 73 6.95 18.83 13.21
CA ASP A 73 6.78 17.92 14.35
C ASP A 73 5.34 17.93 14.91
N GLY A 74 4.49 18.85 14.43
CA GLY A 74 3.08 18.92 14.76
C GLY A 74 2.27 17.72 14.26
N GLU A 75 0.98 17.74 14.59
CA GLU A 75 0.03 16.64 14.36
C GLU A 75 0.05 16.07 12.94
N ALA A 76 -0.27 16.91 11.95
CA ALA A 76 -0.29 16.55 10.54
C ALA A 76 1.10 16.64 9.88
N GLY A 77 2.18 16.72 10.66
CA GLY A 77 3.56 16.74 10.17
C GLY A 77 4.07 15.34 9.84
N LEU A 78 5.20 15.29 9.11
CA LEU A 78 5.84 14.03 8.68
C LEU A 78 7.22 13.83 9.28
N LEU A 79 7.65 14.62 10.28
CA LEU A 79 9.01 14.54 10.83
C LEU A 79 9.43 13.11 11.19
N ARG A 80 8.54 12.33 11.82
CA ARG A 80 8.82 10.95 12.23
C ARG A 80 8.91 9.97 11.06
N PHE A 81 8.13 10.22 10.00
CA PHE A 81 8.23 9.43 8.77
C PHE A 81 9.48 9.81 7.95
N ALA A 82 9.84 11.09 7.95
CA ALA A 82 11.08 11.58 7.37
C ALA A 82 12.32 11.01 8.06
N ASP A 83 12.28 10.80 9.38
CA ASP A 83 13.38 10.17 10.13
C ASP A 83 13.67 8.75 9.64
N ILE A 84 12.67 7.98 9.19
CA ILE A 84 12.89 6.65 8.58
C ILE A 84 13.78 6.76 7.34
N PHE A 85 13.52 7.74 6.48
CA PHE A 85 14.35 7.98 5.29
C PHE A 85 15.78 8.43 5.67
N ARG A 86 15.93 9.23 6.73
CA ARG A 86 17.26 9.61 7.26
C ARG A 86 18.01 8.42 7.85
N GLU A 87 17.32 7.51 8.53
CA GLU A 87 17.88 6.25 9.05
C GLU A 87 18.39 5.35 7.92
N TYR A 88 17.72 5.33 6.76
CA TYR A 88 18.22 4.69 5.54
C TYR A 88 19.37 5.46 4.85
N GLY A 89 19.80 6.60 5.40
CA GLY A 89 20.94 7.38 4.90
C GLY A 89 20.63 8.26 3.69
N THR A 90 19.36 8.58 3.44
CA THR A 90 18.93 9.41 2.29
C THR A 90 18.98 10.90 2.58
N GLU A 91 19.10 11.72 1.52
CA GLU A 91 18.91 13.17 1.61
C GLU A 91 17.43 13.50 1.43
N LEU A 92 16.83 14.26 2.35
CA LEU A 92 15.50 14.82 2.14
C LEU A 92 15.59 16.26 1.66
N ARG A 93 14.82 16.58 0.62
CA ARG A 93 14.78 17.91 0.04
C ARG A 93 13.35 18.42 -0.14
N ARG A 94 13.09 19.64 0.32
CA ARG A 94 11.85 20.34 -0.02
C ARG A 94 11.79 20.62 -1.50
N ILE A 95 10.67 20.33 -2.13
CA ILE A 95 10.40 20.79 -3.49
C ILE A 95 9.09 21.57 -3.58
N SER A 96 8.97 22.37 -4.65
CA SER A 96 7.69 22.97 -5.10
C SER A 96 7.34 22.38 -6.46
N LEU A 97 6.04 22.25 -6.74
CA LEU A 97 5.52 21.82 -8.05
C LEU A 97 5.19 23.01 -8.98
N ASP A 98 5.62 24.22 -8.63
CA ASP A 98 5.59 25.38 -9.54
C ASP A 98 6.56 25.21 -10.72
N ASN A 99 7.59 24.39 -10.53
CA ASN A 99 8.62 24.10 -11.51
C ASN A 99 8.72 22.59 -11.74
N PRO A 100 9.27 22.15 -12.89
CA PRO A 100 9.54 20.74 -13.13
C PRO A 100 10.39 20.13 -12.01
N ILE A 101 10.06 18.91 -11.62
CA ILE A 101 10.83 18.17 -10.61
C ILE A 101 12.22 17.89 -11.19
N SER A 102 13.25 18.23 -10.41
CA SER A 102 14.65 18.06 -10.78
C SER A 102 14.98 16.57 -10.94
N SER A 103 15.82 16.24 -11.92
CA SER A 103 16.18 14.85 -12.27
C SER A 103 17.09 14.16 -11.26
N ASP A 104 17.57 14.88 -10.25
CA ASP A 104 18.33 14.32 -9.14
C ASP A 104 17.43 13.90 -7.97
N ILE A 105 16.11 14.15 -8.04
CA ILE A 105 15.15 13.61 -7.08
C ILE A 105 14.77 12.20 -7.54
N ASP A 106 15.00 11.19 -6.70
CA ASP A 106 14.74 9.78 -7.03
C ASP A 106 13.36 9.32 -6.57
N LEU A 107 12.86 9.91 -5.47
CA LEU A 107 11.57 9.59 -4.88
C LEU A 107 10.83 10.88 -4.53
N LEU A 108 9.57 10.99 -4.96
CA LEU A 108 8.67 12.07 -4.59
C LEU A 108 7.70 11.62 -3.49
N LEU A 109 7.59 12.39 -2.41
CA LEU A 109 6.58 12.22 -1.36
C LEU A 109 5.53 13.34 -1.47
N MET A 110 4.28 12.96 -1.63
CA MET A 110 3.13 13.86 -1.54
C MET A 110 2.11 13.27 -0.56
N VAL A 111 1.93 13.94 0.57
CA VAL A 111 1.12 13.45 1.68
C VAL A 111 0.12 14.53 2.10
N HIS A 112 -1.13 14.13 2.35
CA HIS A 112 -2.22 15.01 2.75
C HIS A 112 -2.44 16.23 1.83
N PRO A 113 -2.45 16.08 0.49
CA PRO A 113 -2.79 17.20 -0.38
C PRO A 113 -4.25 17.59 -0.15
N ARG A 114 -4.52 18.84 0.24
CA ARG A 114 -5.88 19.33 0.52
C ARG A 114 -6.54 19.98 -0.69
N GLN A 115 -5.74 20.43 -1.65
CA GLN A 115 -6.20 21.02 -2.91
C GLN A 115 -5.92 20.09 -4.09
N PRO A 116 -6.69 20.22 -5.19
CA PRO A 116 -6.45 19.42 -6.39
C PRO A 116 -5.20 19.93 -7.13
N LEU A 117 -4.48 19.01 -7.75
CA LEU A 117 -3.38 19.39 -8.65
C LEU A 117 -3.92 20.07 -9.90
N ASN A 118 -3.22 21.10 -10.35
CA ASN A 118 -3.43 21.61 -11.69
C ASN A 118 -2.77 20.70 -12.75
N VAL A 119 -3.08 20.96 -14.02
CA VAL A 119 -2.59 20.14 -15.15
C VAL A 119 -1.06 20.16 -15.23
N VAL A 120 -0.43 21.30 -14.95
CA VAL A 120 1.03 21.46 -15.01
C VAL A 120 1.71 20.65 -13.90
N GLN A 121 1.21 20.75 -12.67
CA GLN A 121 1.70 19.96 -11.52
C GLN A 121 1.56 18.46 -11.78
N SER A 122 0.40 18.03 -12.30
CA SER A 122 0.18 16.62 -12.71
C SER A 122 1.19 16.17 -13.77
N THR A 123 1.49 17.04 -14.73
CA THR A 123 2.48 16.76 -15.79
C THR A 123 3.89 16.63 -15.24
N TYR A 124 4.29 17.44 -14.25
CA TYR A 124 5.61 17.33 -13.64
C TYR A 124 5.79 16.04 -12.86
N ILE A 125 4.77 15.60 -12.11
CA ILE A 125 4.77 14.29 -11.44
C ILE A 125 4.82 13.17 -12.47
N TRP A 126 4.06 13.29 -13.55
CA TRP A 126 4.09 12.29 -14.62
C TRP A 126 5.47 12.18 -15.27
N GLN A 127 6.10 13.30 -15.62
CA GLN A 127 7.45 13.32 -16.18
C GLN A 127 8.50 12.75 -15.24
N HIS A 128 8.31 12.89 -13.92
CA HIS A 128 9.17 12.30 -12.91
C HIS A 128 9.08 10.77 -12.96
N LEU A 129 7.87 10.21 -13.01
CA LEU A 129 7.63 8.77 -13.14
C LEU A 129 8.16 8.19 -14.46
N GLU A 130 7.95 8.89 -15.58
CA GLU A 130 8.43 8.48 -16.91
C GLU A 130 9.96 8.39 -17.01
N ARG A 131 10.70 9.06 -16.11
CA ARG A 131 12.16 8.95 -16.00
C ARG A 131 12.61 7.73 -15.18
N GLY A 132 11.69 6.94 -14.65
CA GLY A 132 11.97 5.78 -13.80
C GLY A 132 12.01 6.10 -12.30
N HIS A 133 11.76 7.35 -11.90
CA HIS A 133 11.74 7.74 -10.49
C HIS A 133 10.45 7.31 -9.78
N HIS A 134 10.40 7.45 -8.46
CA HIS A 134 9.38 6.82 -7.62
C HIS A 134 8.42 7.85 -7.00
N LEU A 135 7.24 7.38 -6.57
CA LEU A 135 6.21 8.20 -5.94
C LEU A 135 5.58 7.49 -4.75
N LEU A 136 5.49 8.20 -3.62
CA LEU A 136 4.53 7.91 -2.56
C LEU A 136 3.46 9.00 -2.56
N LEU A 137 2.20 8.57 -2.71
CA LEU A 137 1.03 9.42 -2.60
C LEU A 137 0.16 8.92 -1.44
N ALA A 138 -0.04 9.74 -0.43
CA ALA A 138 -0.95 9.43 0.68
C ALA A 138 -2.04 10.50 0.75
N ILE A 139 -3.29 10.07 0.56
CA ILE A 139 -4.41 10.93 0.18
C ILE A 139 -5.65 10.62 0.98
N ASP A 140 -6.34 11.65 1.43
CA ASP A 140 -7.54 11.46 2.24
C ASP A 140 -8.79 11.51 1.36
N PRO A 141 -9.92 10.96 1.83
CA PRO A 141 -11.20 11.15 1.21
C PRO A 141 -11.53 12.64 1.08
N ASN A 142 -12.27 12.96 0.03
CA ASN A 142 -12.82 14.29 -0.10
C ASN A 142 -13.81 14.59 1.03
N SER A 143 -13.83 15.86 1.44
CA SER A 143 -14.87 16.56 2.21
C SER A 143 -14.74 16.64 3.73
N LEU A 144 -14.00 15.76 4.40
CA LEU A 144 -13.59 16.01 5.78
C LEU A 144 -12.39 16.98 5.77
N ASP A 145 -12.30 17.84 6.79
CA ASP A 145 -11.29 18.90 6.89
C ASP A 145 -11.06 19.69 5.59
N ARG A 146 -12.14 19.99 4.84
CA ARG A 146 -12.07 20.75 3.57
C ARG A 146 -11.11 20.16 2.52
N VAL A 147 -10.79 18.87 2.61
CA VAL A 147 -10.00 18.16 1.60
C VAL A 147 -10.82 18.11 0.30
N ARG A 148 -10.23 18.58 -0.80
CA ARG A 148 -10.85 18.63 -2.13
C ARG A 148 -9.85 18.15 -3.18
N THR A 149 -9.18 17.05 -2.91
CA THR A 149 -8.08 16.52 -3.73
C THR A 149 -8.45 15.24 -4.48
N PHE A 150 -7.65 14.90 -5.47
CA PHE A 150 -7.64 13.63 -6.22
C PHE A 150 -9.00 12.94 -6.33
N ARG A 151 -9.71 13.23 -7.41
CA ARG A 151 -10.90 12.50 -7.83
C ARG A 151 -10.54 11.36 -8.76
N SER A 152 -11.42 10.37 -8.84
CA SER A 152 -11.25 9.20 -9.71
C SER A 152 -10.97 9.58 -11.17
N ARG A 153 -11.54 10.70 -11.64
CA ARG A 153 -11.41 11.21 -13.01
C ARG A 153 -10.34 12.30 -13.20
N ASP A 154 -9.57 12.62 -12.16
CA ASP A 154 -8.50 13.61 -12.28
C ASP A 154 -7.33 13.07 -13.12
N GLY A 155 -6.57 13.98 -13.74
CA GLY A 155 -5.50 13.63 -14.68
C GLY A 155 -4.49 12.64 -14.11
N LEU A 156 -3.93 12.91 -12.92
CA LEU A 156 -2.97 11.99 -12.29
C LEU A 156 -3.60 10.63 -11.95
N SER A 157 -4.84 10.61 -11.44
CA SER A 157 -5.56 9.35 -11.12
C SER A 157 -5.75 8.49 -12.37
N GLN A 158 -6.11 9.10 -13.50
CA GLN A 158 -6.26 8.39 -14.76
C GLN A 158 -4.92 7.86 -15.31
N LEU A 159 -3.83 8.64 -15.17
CA LEU A 159 -2.49 8.21 -15.56
C LEU A 159 -2.01 7.03 -14.70
N LEU A 160 -2.15 7.12 -13.37
CA LEU A 160 -1.83 6.02 -12.46
C LEU A 160 -2.66 4.77 -12.76
N PHE A 161 -3.93 4.91 -13.11
CA PHE A 161 -4.74 3.76 -13.46
C PHE A 161 -4.27 3.07 -14.74
N ASN A 162 -4.03 3.86 -15.79
CA ASN A 162 -3.65 3.31 -17.09
C ASN A 162 -2.26 2.64 -17.06
N ASP A 163 -1.30 3.26 -16.36
CA ASP A 163 0.11 2.87 -16.47
C ASP A 163 0.64 2.15 -15.23
N TYR A 164 -0.13 2.13 -14.13
CA TYR A 164 0.21 1.44 -12.89
C TYR A 164 -0.93 0.57 -12.35
N GLY A 165 -2.12 0.58 -12.97
CA GLY A 165 -3.26 -0.21 -12.51
C GLY A 165 -3.87 0.29 -11.19
N ILE A 166 -3.51 1.48 -10.69
CA ILE A 166 -4.05 2.02 -9.44
C ILE A 166 -4.96 3.22 -9.73
N ARG A 167 -6.24 3.12 -9.37
CA ARG A 167 -7.17 4.25 -9.38
C ARG A 167 -7.56 4.65 -7.96
N ILE A 168 -7.58 5.95 -7.74
CA ILE A 168 -8.07 6.57 -6.52
C ILE A 168 -9.59 6.69 -6.63
N ASP A 169 -10.35 6.05 -5.75
CA ASP A 169 -11.81 6.10 -5.85
C ASP A 169 -12.41 7.28 -5.09
N ASP A 170 -13.57 7.77 -5.55
CA ASP A 170 -14.33 8.86 -4.93
C ASP A 170 -15.18 8.36 -3.75
N THR A 171 -14.56 7.66 -2.81
CA THR A 171 -15.22 7.08 -1.64
C THR A 171 -14.66 7.66 -0.34
N ALA A 172 -15.48 7.61 0.71
CA ALA A 172 -15.03 7.66 2.09
C ALA A 172 -15.49 6.38 2.79
N LEU A 173 -14.58 5.69 3.47
CA LEU A 173 -14.92 4.44 4.13
C LEU A 173 -15.63 4.72 5.45
N ILE A 174 -16.85 4.22 5.56
CA ILE A 174 -17.70 4.34 6.74
C ILE A 174 -17.76 2.98 7.44
N TYR A 175 -17.22 2.94 8.65
CA TYR A 175 -17.24 1.74 9.50
C TYR A 175 -18.53 1.68 10.34
N PRO A 176 -18.95 0.49 10.81
CA PRO A 176 -20.20 0.34 11.55
C PRO A 176 -20.28 1.11 12.87
N TRP A 177 -19.13 1.51 13.43
CA TRP A 177 -19.03 2.32 14.65
C TRP A 177 -18.87 3.81 14.38
N VAL A 178 -18.68 4.23 13.13
CA VAL A 178 -18.62 5.65 12.76
C VAL A 178 -20.03 6.21 12.82
N THR A 179 -20.17 7.32 13.53
CA THR A 179 -21.43 8.06 13.65
C THR A 179 -21.28 9.46 13.05
N GLU A 180 -22.40 10.16 12.85
CA GLU A 180 -22.39 11.56 12.43
C GLU A 180 -21.54 12.45 13.37
N ASN A 181 -21.56 12.17 14.67
CA ASN A 181 -20.75 12.89 15.64
C ASN A 181 -19.26 12.57 15.51
N SER A 182 -18.91 11.34 15.10
CA SER A 182 -17.54 10.93 14.85
C SER A 182 -16.92 11.77 13.72
N LEU A 183 -17.71 12.17 12.71
CA LEU A 183 -17.24 12.98 11.59
C LEU A 183 -16.84 14.43 11.95
N VAL A 184 -16.97 14.84 13.21
CA VAL A 184 -16.55 16.17 13.67
C VAL A 184 -15.03 16.23 13.91
N ASP A 185 -14.44 15.15 14.42
CA ASP A 185 -13.00 15.03 14.66
C ASP A 185 -12.47 13.80 13.94
N ILE A 186 -11.44 13.99 13.11
CA ILE A 186 -10.79 12.90 12.37
C ILE A 186 -10.28 11.79 13.30
N ARG A 187 -9.90 12.12 14.54
CA ARG A 187 -9.43 11.15 15.53
C ARG A 187 -10.49 10.11 15.92
N ASP A 188 -11.76 10.47 15.78
CA ASP A 188 -12.89 9.60 16.11
C ASP A 188 -13.34 8.73 14.91
N ASN A 189 -12.76 8.91 13.72
CA ASN A 189 -13.10 8.17 12.49
C ASN A 189 -12.09 7.05 12.18
N TRP A 190 -11.63 6.36 13.21
CA TRP A 190 -10.60 5.36 13.02
C TRP A 190 -11.14 4.02 12.47
N GLY A 191 -10.25 3.32 11.77
CA GLY A 191 -10.46 2.00 11.19
C GLY A 191 -9.23 1.12 11.37
N ALA A 192 -9.44 -0.20 11.40
CA ALA A 192 -8.36 -1.17 11.33
C ALA A 192 -8.44 -1.90 9.99
N VAL A 193 -7.38 -1.80 9.19
CA VAL A 193 -7.25 -2.45 7.88
C VAL A 193 -6.27 -3.61 7.98
N GLN A 194 -6.52 -4.65 7.19
CA GLN A 194 -5.76 -5.89 7.22
C GLN A 194 -4.71 -5.92 6.11
N PRO A 195 -3.54 -6.53 6.37
CA PRO A 195 -2.55 -6.78 5.34
C PRO A 195 -3.06 -7.79 4.31
N GLU A 196 -2.87 -7.49 3.03
CA GLU A 196 -3.10 -8.46 1.96
C GLU A 196 -2.14 -9.65 2.08
N SER A 197 -2.68 -10.86 1.97
CA SER A 197 -1.93 -12.12 2.12
C SER A 197 -2.01 -13.02 0.89
N LEU A 198 -2.85 -12.69 -0.10
CA LEU A 198 -2.98 -13.46 -1.33
C LEU A 198 -1.73 -13.36 -2.21
N VAL A 199 -1.07 -12.19 -2.20
CA VAL A 199 0.17 -11.93 -2.94
C VAL A 199 1.26 -11.56 -1.93
N SER A 200 2.29 -12.39 -1.83
CA SER A 200 3.43 -12.12 -0.94
C SER A 200 4.18 -10.89 -1.42
N HIS A 201 4.50 -9.99 -0.50
CA HIS A 201 5.29 -8.80 -0.80
C HIS A 201 6.11 -8.42 0.44
N PRO A 202 7.42 -8.10 0.30
CA PRO A 202 8.31 -7.84 1.43
C PRO A 202 7.86 -6.65 2.31
N VAL A 203 7.03 -5.76 1.76
CA VAL A 203 6.38 -4.69 2.54
C VAL A 203 5.39 -5.23 3.58
N MET A 204 4.67 -6.30 3.23
CA MET A 204 3.58 -6.87 4.03
C MET A 204 4.01 -8.08 4.85
N ASP A 205 5.10 -8.75 4.48
CA ASP A 205 5.58 -9.98 5.14
C ASP A 205 5.53 -9.93 6.68
N PRO A 206 6.07 -8.92 7.39
CA PRO A 206 5.98 -8.86 8.84
C PRO A 206 4.54 -8.66 9.34
N LEU A 207 3.74 -7.84 8.66
CA LEU A 207 2.35 -7.57 9.03
C LEU A 207 1.49 -8.84 8.90
N VAL A 208 1.64 -9.57 7.79
CA VAL A 208 0.97 -10.86 7.54
C VAL A 208 1.45 -11.90 8.54
N ARG A 209 2.77 -12.03 8.75
CA ARG A 209 3.37 -13.06 9.62
C ARG A 209 2.88 -12.95 11.05
N TYR A 210 2.74 -11.73 11.57
CA TYR A 210 2.36 -11.49 12.96
C TYR A 210 0.88 -11.12 13.13
N GLY A 211 0.11 -11.05 12.04
CA GLY A 211 -1.30 -10.66 12.07
C GLY A 211 -1.53 -9.26 12.62
N VAL A 212 -0.64 -8.32 12.29
CA VAL A 212 -0.68 -6.95 12.84
C VAL A 212 -1.51 -6.06 11.90
N PRO A 213 -2.65 -5.50 12.37
CA PRO A 213 -3.44 -4.58 11.56
C PRO A 213 -2.74 -3.23 11.44
N VAL A 214 -3.14 -2.47 10.43
CA VAL A 214 -2.74 -1.06 10.27
C VAL A 214 -3.94 -0.18 10.56
N PHE A 215 -3.75 0.91 11.31
CA PHE A 215 -4.82 1.84 11.65
C PHE A 215 -4.90 2.98 10.63
N THR A 216 -6.13 3.44 10.40
CA THR A 216 -6.53 4.57 9.54
C THR A 216 -7.45 5.50 10.33
N TRP A 217 -7.56 6.79 9.99
CA TRP A 217 -8.38 7.80 10.67
C TRP A 217 -9.39 8.52 9.78
N PHE A 218 -9.26 8.45 8.47
CA PHE A 218 -10.35 8.75 7.54
C PHE A 218 -9.90 8.29 6.17
N THR A 219 -10.32 7.10 5.75
CA THR A 219 -9.70 6.44 4.60
C THR A 219 -10.64 6.32 3.41
N ARG A 220 -10.08 6.27 2.20
CA ARG A 220 -10.81 6.00 0.96
C ARG A 220 -10.37 4.68 0.34
N SER A 221 -11.25 4.13 -0.50
CA SER A 221 -10.88 2.95 -1.27
C SER A 221 -10.03 3.30 -2.49
N LEU A 222 -9.31 2.29 -2.96
CA LEU A 222 -8.60 2.27 -4.22
C LEU A 222 -9.18 1.13 -5.08
N THR A 223 -9.09 1.30 -6.40
CA THR A 223 -9.27 0.21 -7.35
C THR A 223 -7.89 -0.22 -7.84
N VAL A 224 -7.62 -1.52 -7.84
CA VAL A 224 -6.34 -2.09 -8.25
C VAL A 224 -6.56 -3.14 -9.35
N GLU A 225 -5.92 -2.92 -10.50
CA GLU A 225 -5.79 -3.90 -11.58
C GLU A 225 -4.40 -4.51 -11.53
N SER A 226 -4.31 -5.76 -11.07
CA SER A 226 -3.01 -6.40 -10.78
C SER A 226 -2.13 -6.66 -12.00
N VAL A 227 -2.71 -6.67 -13.20
CA VAL A 227 -2.00 -6.96 -14.45
C VAL A 227 -2.37 -5.91 -15.48
N GLY A 228 -1.45 -4.96 -15.71
CA GLY A 228 -1.51 -4.03 -16.82
C GLY A 228 -0.59 -4.45 -17.98
N VAL A 229 -0.59 -3.68 -19.07
CA VAL A 229 0.28 -3.96 -20.23
C VAL A 229 1.75 -3.85 -19.85
N ASN A 230 2.10 -2.80 -19.10
CA ASN A 230 3.45 -2.50 -18.63
C ASN A 230 3.48 -2.26 -17.11
N SER A 231 2.58 -2.90 -16.36
CA SER A 231 2.51 -2.70 -14.91
C SER A 231 2.12 -3.94 -14.12
N GLU A 232 2.68 -4.02 -12.92
CA GLU A 232 2.34 -4.98 -11.90
C GLU A 232 1.86 -4.23 -10.68
N ALA A 233 0.60 -4.42 -10.30
CA ALA A 233 -0.01 -3.77 -9.15
C ALA A 233 -0.46 -4.79 -8.09
N SER A 234 -0.38 -4.42 -6.83
CA SER A 234 -0.78 -5.27 -5.71
C SER A 234 -1.48 -4.44 -4.64
N VAL A 235 -2.56 -5.00 -4.11
CA VAL A 235 -3.20 -4.47 -2.90
C VAL A 235 -2.24 -4.69 -1.74
N LEU A 236 -2.01 -3.65 -0.93
CA LEU A 236 -1.28 -3.75 0.33
C LEU A 236 -2.20 -4.00 1.51
N LEU A 237 -3.24 -3.17 1.59
CA LEU A 237 -4.16 -3.15 2.72
C LEU A 237 -5.58 -3.15 2.20
N TYR A 238 -6.47 -3.79 2.95
CA TYR A 238 -7.89 -3.81 2.64
C TYR A 238 -8.74 -3.81 3.91
N THR A 239 -10.02 -3.50 3.75
CA THR A 239 -11.05 -3.73 4.75
C THR A 239 -12.25 -4.44 4.13
N ASP A 240 -12.89 -5.30 4.90
CA ASP A 240 -14.19 -5.92 4.60
C ASP A 240 -15.27 -5.49 5.59
N HIS A 241 -14.95 -4.55 6.49
CA HIS A 241 -15.82 -4.09 7.56
C HIS A 241 -16.54 -2.77 7.25
N ALA A 242 -16.05 -2.01 6.26
CA ALA A 242 -16.62 -0.73 5.86
C ALA A 242 -17.41 -0.82 4.54
N PHE A 243 -18.24 0.17 4.29
CA PHE A 243 -18.71 0.50 2.94
C PHE A 243 -18.07 1.82 2.48
N GLY A 244 -17.87 1.98 1.17
CA GLY A 244 -17.36 3.21 0.58
C GLY A 244 -18.49 4.15 0.19
N GLU A 245 -18.77 5.12 1.05
CA GLU A 245 -19.74 6.20 0.84
C GLU A 245 -19.29 7.11 -0.30
N THR A 246 -20.16 7.32 -1.27
CA THR A 246 -19.87 8.15 -2.45
C THR A 246 -20.46 9.57 -2.35
N SER A 247 -21.45 9.77 -1.48
CA SER A 247 -22.06 11.07 -1.17
C SER A 247 -21.28 11.79 -0.07
N THR A 248 -20.04 12.15 -0.35
CA THR A 248 -19.10 12.58 0.69
C THR A 248 -19.35 13.99 1.24
N ASN A 249 -20.50 14.66 1.13
CA ASN A 249 -20.67 16.05 1.59
C ASN A 249 -20.80 16.22 3.13
N PHE A 250 -19.88 15.63 3.89
CA PHE A 250 -19.91 15.57 5.35
C PHE A 250 -19.81 16.94 6.05
N SER A 251 -19.12 17.92 5.46
CA SER A 251 -18.90 19.23 6.10
C SER A 251 -19.96 20.30 5.82
N GLU A 252 -20.90 20.06 4.90
CA GLU A 252 -21.81 21.11 4.40
C GLU A 252 -23.27 20.97 4.91
N THR A 253 -23.62 19.88 5.58
CA THR A 253 -24.99 19.60 6.02
C THR A 253 -25.05 19.07 7.44
N THR A 254 -25.98 19.57 8.25
CA THR A 254 -26.26 19.09 9.62
C THR A 254 -27.07 17.80 9.67
N ASP A 255 -27.22 17.10 8.54
CA ASP A 255 -28.10 15.94 8.35
C ASP A 255 -27.38 14.95 7.43
N VAL A 256 -26.24 14.43 7.90
CA VAL A 256 -25.44 13.45 7.17
C VAL A 256 -25.98 12.06 7.49
N SER A 257 -26.92 11.57 6.70
CA SER A 257 -27.40 10.20 6.87
C SER A 257 -26.34 9.19 6.39
N LEU A 258 -25.61 8.58 7.33
CA LEU A 258 -24.64 7.48 7.07
C LEU A 258 -25.34 6.14 6.82
N ASN A 259 -26.12 6.07 5.75
CA ASN A 259 -26.85 4.88 5.35
C ASN A 259 -26.25 4.29 4.08
N PHE A 260 -26.02 2.99 4.08
CA PHE A 260 -25.56 2.27 2.90
C PHE A 260 -26.57 2.33 1.76
N ASN A 261 -26.16 2.90 0.63
CA ASN A 261 -26.97 3.07 -0.57
C ASN A 261 -26.64 1.98 -1.60
N ILE A 262 -27.51 0.95 -1.67
CA ILE A 262 -27.35 -0.17 -2.60
C ILE A 262 -27.23 0.34 -4.04
N GLY A 263 -26.13 -0.02 -4.70
CA GLY A 263 -25.86 0.30 -6.10
C GLY A 263 -25.17 1.65 -6.32
N ALA A 264 -25.02 2.47 -5.28
CA ALA A 264 -24.18 3.67 -5.30
C ALA A 264 -22.88 3.44 -4.54
N ASP A 265 -22.97 2.90 -3.32
CA ASP A 265 -21.82 2.75 -2.45
C ASP A 265 -21.04 1.46 -2.71
N ALA A 266 -19.73 1.53 -2.51
CA ALA A 266 -18.84 0.38 -2.65
C ALA A 266 -18.99 -0.55 -1.44
N GLN A 267 -19.00 -1.87 -1.68
CA GLN A 267 -19.11 -2.89 -0.62
C GLN A 267 -18.21 -4.08 -0.95
N GLY A 268 -17.82 -4.83 0.09
CA GLY A 268 -17.06 -6.06 -0.01
C GLY A 268 -15.63 -5.84 0.47
N ARG A 269 -14.67 -6.48 -0.18
CA ARG A 269 -13.26 -6.26 0.09
C ARG A 269 -12.80 -4.99 -0.61
N LEU A 270 -12.57 -3.93 0.17
CA LEU A 270 -12.19 -2.61 -0.32
C LEU A 270 -10.68 -2.42 -0.12
N PRO A 271 -9.88 -2.30 -1.19
CA PRO A 271 -8.46 -1.93 -1.09
C PRO A 271 -8.33 -0.52 -0.52
N VAL A 272 -7.36 -0.31 0.36
CA VAL A 272 -7.07 0.96 1.03
C VAL A 272 -5.66 1.47 0.73
N ALA A 273 -4.73 0.55 0.48
CA ALA A 273 -3.39 0.90 0.03
C ALA A 273 -2.96 -0.06 -1.08
N ALA A 274 -2.12 0.44 -1.99
CA ALA A 274 -1.63 -0.32 -3.12
C ALA A 274 -0.20 0.05 -3.49
N LEU A 275 0.51 -0.90 -4.09
CA LEU A 275 1.79 -0.70 -4.76
C LEU A 275 1.66 -1.02 -6.24
N ALA A 276 2.48 -0.37 -7.04
CA ALA A 276 2.66 -0.75 -8.42
C ALA A 276 4.08 -0.49 -8.89
N THR A 277 4.54 -1.33 -9.82
CA THR A 277 5.78 -1.12 -10.58
C THR A 277 5.43 -1.02 -12.05
N ASN A 278 5.95 0.01 -12.72
CA ASN A 278 5.94 0.06 -14.18
C ASN A 278 7.16 -0.70 -14.69
N ILE A 279 6.94 -1.80 -15.42
CA ILE A 279 8.03 -2.69 -15.85
C ILE A 279 8.87 -2.11 -17.00
N GLU A 280 8.36 -1.09 -17.70
CA GLU A 280 9.09 -0.41 -18.78
C GLU A 280 10.08 0.61 -18.24
N THR A 281 9.65 1.45 -17.29
CA THR A 281 10.49 2.51 -16.71
C THR A 281 11.20 2.08 -15.43
N GLY A 282 10.78 1.00 -14.78
CA GLY A 282 11.28 0.55 -13.48
C GLY A 282 10.80 1.39 -12.29
N SER A 283 9.94 2.39 -12.54
CA SER A 283 9.38 3.26 -11.52
C SER A 283 8.40 2.52 -10.60
N ARG A 284 8.36 2.96 -9.34
CA ARG A 284 7.55 2.39 -8.26
C ARG A 284 6.60 3.45 -7.73
N VAL A 285 5.34 3.07 -7.57
CA VAL A 285 4.29 3.92 -7.00
C VAL A 285 3.68 3.22 -5.80
N ALA A 286 3.53 3.97 -4.71
CA ALA A 286 2.73 3.59 -3.56
C ALA A 286 1.60 4.59 -3.38
N VAL A 287 0.37 4.09 -3.23
CA VAL A 287 -0.80 4.93 -2.92
C VAL A 287 -1.41 4.46 -1.60
N LEU A 288 -1.54 5.37 -0.64
CA LEU A 288 -2.26 5.17 0.62
C LEU A 288 -3.55 5.99 0.57
N GLY A 289 -4.69 5.36 0.80
CA GLY A 289 -6.00 6.01 0.86
C GLY A 289 -6.25 6.80 2.15
N ASP A 290 -5.24 6.98 2.98
CA ASP A 290 -5.26 7.75 4.23
C ASP A 290 -3.84 8.25 4.51
N SER A 291 -3.72 9.56 4.75
CA SER A 291 -2.44 10.21 5.03
C SER A 291 -2.04 10.11 6.51
N GLU A 292 -3.02 10.07 7.41
CA GLU A 292 -2.85 9.87 8.84
C GLU A 292 -2.10 8.57 9.17
N MET A 293 -2.13 7.57 8.27
CA MET A 293 -1.31 6.36 8.37
C MET A 293 0.18 6.62 8.60
N ILE A 294 0.71 7.75 8.11
CA ILE A 294 2.14 8.12 8.17
C ILE A 294 2.40 9.50 8.79
N GLN A 295 1.38 10.15 9.37
CA GLN A 295 1.53 11.43 10.08
C GLN A 295 1.92 11.24 11.56
N ASN A 296 2.59 12.26 12.12
CA ASN A 296 3.25 12.20 13.44
C ASN A 296 2.36 11.79 14.60
N LEU A 297 1.18 12.40 14.78
CA LEU A 297 0.31 12.11 15.93
C LEU A 297 -0.82 11.12 15.62
N PHE A 298 -0.73 10.46 14.46
CA PHE A 298 -1.61 9.38 14.02
C PHE A 298 -0.82 8.07 13.92
N GLY A 299 -0.67 7.50 12.74
CA GLY A 299 0.01 6.22 12.52
C GLY A 299 1.48 6.22 12.97
N MET A 300 2.16 7.38 12.98
CA MET A 300 3.52 7.51 13.49
C MET A 300 3.58 7.95 14.95
N THR A 301 2.46 7.87 15.68
CA THR A 301 2.43 8.26 17.08
C THR A 301 3.25 7.33 17.96
N GLN A 302 3.88 7.87 19.00
CA GLN A 302 4.80 7.16 19.88
C GLN A 302 4.26 7.21 21.30
N ARG A 303 4.28 6.06 21.98
CA ARG A 303 3.86 5.91 23.38
C ARG A 303 4.79 6.65 24.34
N SER A 304 6.08 6.69 24.01
CA SER A 304 7.08 7.40 24.81
C SER A 304 8.06 8.16 23.93
N ALA A 305 8.26 9.44 24.27
CA ALA A 305 9.18 10.32 23.59
C ALA A 305 10.65 9.95 23.81
N THR A 306 10.97 9.11 24.81
CA THR A 306 12.35 8.78 25.17
C THR A 306 12.87 7.51 24.51
N ASN A 307 12.02 6.51 24.27
CA ASN A 307 12.41 5.25 23.63
C ASN A 307 11.87 5.13 22.18
N GLY A 308 10.99 6.05 21.75
CA GLY A 308 10.44 6.09 20.40
C GLY A 308 9.49 4.93 20.08
N GLU A 309 8.98 4.23 21.09
CA GLU A 309 8.11 3.07 20.91
C GLU A 309 6.80 3.49 20.23
N PRO A 310 6.42 2.89 19.08
CA PRO A 310 5.22 3.27 18.36
C PRO A 310 3.96 2.88 19.14
N THR A 311 2.93 3.73 19.15
CA THR A 311 1.61 3.33 19.66
C THR A 311 0.92 2.37 18.69
N TYR A 312 1.11 2.57 17.39
CA TYR A 312 0.56 1.74 16.32
C TYR A 312 1.69 0.98 15.60
N PRO A 313 2.08 -0.21 16.08
CA PRO A 313 3.20 -0.96 15.50
C PRO A 313 3.00 -1.30 14.02
N GLY A 314 1.76 -1.61 13.60
CA GLY A 314 1.46 -1.91 12.20
C GLY A 314 1.77 -0.75 11.26
N ASN A 315 1.39 0.47 11.64
CA ASN A 315 1.70 1.68 10.89
C ASN A 315 3.21 1.94 10.80
N ARG A 316 3.94 1.78 11.91
CA ARG A 316 5.40 1.93 11.91
C ARG A 316 6.08 0.90 11.00
N ILE A 317 5.70 -0.37 11.11
CA ILE A 317 6.25 -1.46 10.27
C ILE A 317 5.93 -1.18 8.80
N LEU A 318 4.69 -0.82 8.47
CA LEU A 318 4.31 -0.44 7.11
C LEU A 318 5.21 0.67 6.58
N ALA A 319 5.35 1.77 7.34
CA ALA A 319 6.13 2.93 6.96
C ALA A 319 7.61 2.58 6.68
N GLU A 320 8.25 1.83 7.58
CA GLU A 320 9.65 1.41 7.43
C GLU A 320 9.88 0.52 6.21
N ARG A 321 8.97 -0.43 5.98
CA ARG A 321 9.08 -1.38 4.88
C ARG A 321 8.74 -0.74 3.55
N LEU A 322 7.73 0.13 3.53
CA LEU A 322 7.35 0.91 2.36
C LEU A 322 8.47 1.85 1.91
N ALA A 323 9.10 2.55 2.87
CA ALA A 323 10.27 3.38 2.59
C ALA A 323 11.41 2.56 1.99
N GLY A 324 11.76 1.41 2.60
CA GLY A 324 12.80 0.53 2.06
C GLY A 324 12.50 0.03 0.64
N TRP A 325 11.25 -0.34 0.35
CA TRP A 325 10.83 -0.75 -0.99
C TRP A 325 10.87 0.39 -2.00
N LEU A 326 10.44 1.60 -1.63
CA LEU A 326 10.52 2.76 -2.51
C LEU A 326 11.96 3.19 -2.79
N LEU A 327 12.88 2.91 -1.87
CA LEU A 327 14.33 3.18 -2.04
C LEU A 327 15.07 2.08 -2.80
N GLY A 328 14.39 1.10 -3.39
CA GLY A 328 15.06 0.06 -4.15
C GLY A 328 15.79 -0.99 -3.31
N LEU A 329 15.73 -0.91 -1.97
CA LEU A 329 16.51 -1.77 -1.08
C LEU A 329 15.98 -3.21 -1.12
N SER A 330 16.90 -4.17 -0.97
CA SER A 330 16.55 -5.56 -0.71
C SER A 330 16.06 -5.73 0.72
N SER A 331 15.20 -6.72 0.97
CA SER A 331 14.48 -6.86 2.23
C SER A 331 15.36 -7.16 3.45
N ASP A 332 16.59 -7.64 3.25
CA ASP A 332 17.62 -7.82 4.28
C ASP A 332 18.25 -6.49 4.74
N HIS A 333 18.11 -5.41 3.97
CA HIS A 333 18.55 -4.06 4.32
C HIS A 333 17.43 -3.20 4.92
N TYR A 334 16.23 -3.75 5.09
CA TYR A 334 15.15 -3.02 5.77
C TYR A 334 15.46 -2.84 7.25
N LEU A 335 14.96 -1.74 7.83
CA LEU A 335 15.12 -1.47 9.26
C LEU A 335 14.63 -2.64 10.11
N PRO A 336 15.28 -2.94 11.25
CA PRO A 336 14.80 -3.97 12.15
C PRO A 336 13.39 -3.63 12.63
N LEU A 337 12.59 -4.66 12.94
CA LEU A 337 11.25 -4.43 13.49
C LEU A 337 11.34 -3.65 14.81
N PRO A 338 10.35 -2.80 15.12
CA PRO A 338 10.34 -2.01 16.35
C PRO A 338 10.55 -2.89 17.59
N VAL A 339 11.51 -2.48 18.43
CA VAL A 339 11.77 -3.13 19.73
C VAL A 339 10.62 -2.86 20.70
N GLY A 340 10.38 -3.78 21.64
CA GLY A 340 9.35 -3.64 22.68
C GLY A 340 8.06 -4.42 22.42
N PHE A 341 7.83 -4.92 21.21
CA PHE A 341 6.71 -5.80 20.92
C PHE A 341 7.11 -7.26 21.09
N THR A 342 6.50 -7.94 22.06
CA THR A 342 6.52 -9.40 22.14
C THR A 342 5.28 -9.92 21.44
N TRP A 343 5.47 -10.65 20.34
CA TRP A 343 4.36 -11.39 19.74
C TRP A 343 4.14 -12.66 20.57
N LEU A 344 2.95 -12.79 21.15
CA LEU A 344 2.48 -14.04 21.73
C LEU A 344 1.67 -14.77 20.68
N ALA A 345 2.24 -15.86 20.16
CA ALA A 345 1.43 -16.87 19.51
C ALA A 345 0.47 -17.39 20.57
N LEU A 346 -0.83 -17.23 20.40
CA LEU A 346 -1.77 -18.05 21.16
C LEU A 346 -1.93 -19.37 20.40
N ASP A 347 -0.86 -20.16 20.36
CA ASP A 347 -0.87 -21.48 19.69
C ASP A 347 -1.48 -22.58 20.59
N GLY A 348 -1.80 -22.22 21.83
CA GLY A 348 -2.39 -23.10 22.82
C GLY A 348 -1.37 -23.97 23.55
N ASP A 349 -0.07 -23.72 23.38
CA ASP A 349 0.97 -24.34 24.19
C ASP A 349 0.90 -23.82 25.64
N ASN A 350 0.89 -24.75 26.59
CA ASN A 350 0.88 -24.41 28.01
C ASN A 350 2.19 -23.73 28.44
N GLU A 351 3.29 -23.93 27.71
CA GLU A 351 4.58 -23.31 28.02
C GLU A 351 4.54 -21.77 27.89
N ASP A 352 3.68 -21.23 27.02
CA ASP A 352 3.46 -19.78 26.87
C ASP A 352 2.85 -19.13 28.13
N TRP A 353 2.19 -19.93 28.96
CA TRP A 353 1.51 -19.50 30.18
C TRP A 353 2.27 -19.89 31.46
N ALA A 354 3.06 -20.95 31.41
CA ALA A 354 3.66 -21.57 32.60
C ALA A 354 4.82 -20.76 33.23
N ASN A 355 5.45 -19.85 32.47
CA ASN A 355 6.63 -19.10 32.92
C ASN A 355 6.38 -17.61 33.20
N ARG A 356 5.13 -17.15 33.23
CA ARG A 356 4.84 -15.79 33.71
C ARG A 356 4.92 -15.78 35.23
N GLU A 357 6.04 -15.31 35.77
CA GLU A 357 6.07 -14.77 37.13
C GLU A 357 4.88 -13.82 37.27
N SER A 358 4.07 -14.06 38.30
CA SER A 358 2.80 -13.39 38.57
C SER A 358 2.75 -11.96 38.04
N VAL A 359 1.92 -11.73 37.01
CA VAL A 359 1.58 -10.39 36.54
C VAL A 359 1.11 -9.61 37.75
N THR A 360 1.78 -8.49 38.04
CA THR A 360 1.34 -7.59 39.10
C THR A 360 0.00 -7.02 38.64
N ILE A 361 -1.09 -7.44 39.28
CA ILE A 361 -2.41 -6.85 39.04
C ILE A 361 -2.29 -5.38 39.44
N VAL A 362 -2.18 -4.50 38.46
CA VAL A 362 -2.37 -3.06 38.68
C VAL A 362 -3.85 -2.90 38.95
N ALA A 363 -4.19 -2.49 40.17
CA ALA A 363 -5.56 -2.18 40.51
C ALA A 363 -6.03 -1.02 39.64
N ASP A 364 -7.14 -1.24 38.93
CA ASP A 364 -7.88 -0.18 38.25
C ASP A 364 -8.25 0.89 39.29
N ASN A 365 -7.69 2.09 39.12
CA ASN A 365 -8.03 3.21 39.99
C ASN A 365 -9.38 3.73 39.52
N GLU A 366 -10.43 3.52 40.33
CA GLU A 366 -11.77 4.09 40.10
C GLU A 366 -11.66 5.59 39.75
N GLY A 367 -11.77 5.91 38.46
CA GLY A 367 -11.68 7.28 37.95
C GLY A 367 -10.99 7.47 36.61
N ASP A 368 -10.26 6.49 36.09
CA ASP A 368 -9.66 6.60 34.75
C ASP A 368 -10.73 6.47 33.66
N VAL A 369 -10.75 7.46 32.78
CA VAL A 369 -11.71 7.56 31.68
C VAL A 369 -11.27 6.53 30.64
N ALA A 370 -12.12 5.55 30.36
CA ALA A 370 -11.87 4.42 29.46
C ALA A 370 -11.20 4.86 28.15
N ASN A 371 -9.88 4.76 28.09
CA ASN A 371 -9.11 4.87 26.87
C ASN A 371 -8.76 3.44 26.46
N ALA A 372 -9.38 2.94 25.39
CA ALA A 372 -9.25 1.54 24.97
C ALA A 372 -7.80 1.13 24.64
N SER A 373 -6.88 2.10 24.51
CA SER A 373 -5.44 1.84 24.34
C SER A 373 -4.75 1.31 25.60
N ASP A 374 -5.33 1.54 26.78
CA ASP A 374 -4.69 1.25 28.07
C ASP A 374 -5.16 -0.10 28.67
N ASP A 375 -6.24 -0.68 28.13
CA ASP A 375 -6.81 -1.97 28.57
C ASP A 375 -6.25 -3.20 27.82
N ILE A 376 -5.23 -3.03 26.99
CA ILE A 376 -4.53 -4.17 26.40
C ILE A 376 -3.53 -4.70 27.43
N ILE A 377 -3.97 -5.73 28.15
CA ILE A 377 -3.24 -6.61 29.08
C ILE A 377 -1.72 -6.41 29.02
N SER A 378 -1.18 -5.68 30.01
CA SER A 378 0.26 -5.64 30.32
C SER A 378 0.72 -6.92 31.00
#